data_AF-A0A6N7PNT9-F1
#
_entry.id   AF-A0A6N7PNT9-F1
#
_cell.length_a   1.000
_cell.length_b   1.000
_cell.length_c   1.000
_cell.angle_alpha   90.00
_cell.angle_beta   90.00
_cell.angle_gamma   90.00
#
_symmetry.space_group_name_H-M   'P 1'
#
loop_
_entity.id
_entity.type
_entity.pdbx_description
1 polymer ?
#
loop_
_entity_poly.entity_id
_entity_poly.type
_entity_poly.pdbx_seq_one_letter_code
_entity_poly.pdbx_strand_id
1 'polypeptide(L)'
;MRKRRSFRQRWAAAAIAALVLSFGFVKARRASGETPPDDGAPSGLVAFVAGGVCPEGWVTVYDVEGRVVVGAIYPEDVGLEVGTPFADREERLHEHAYSGEVTLVAKNIAAANGGNQSGAAAATYPLAGTTKEATSGLPFLQVAGCVKP
;
A
#
# COMPACT_ATOMS: atom_id res chain seq x y z
N MET A 1 7.88 -79.34 31.60
CA MET A 1 9.13 -78.54 31.63
C MET A 1 8.95 -77.27 30.80
N ARG A 2 9.61 -76.19 31.23
CA ARG A 2 9.29 -74.76 31.01
C ARG A 2 9.59 -74.27 29.58
N LYS A 3 8.61 -73.65 28.91
CA LYS A 3 8.80 -72.71 27.79
C LYS A 3 9.53 -71.46 28.30
N ARG A 4 10.62 -71.01 27.64
CA ARG A 4 11.06 -69.61 27.74
C ARG A 4 11.52 -69.05 26.39
N ARG A 5 10.82 -67.98 26.01
CA ARG A 5 10.91 -67.21 24.77
C ARG A 5 12.25 -66.46 24.67
N SER A 6 12.67 -66.25 23.42
CA SER A 6 13.98 -65.72 23.06
C SER A 6 14.18 -64.24 23.39
N PHE A 7 15.46 -63.93 23.46
CA PHE A 7 16.18 -62.85 24.13
C PHE A 7 16.10 -61.46 23.46
N ARG A 8 15.10 -61.17 22.61
CA ARG A 8 15.12 -59.97 21.73
C ARG A 8 14.17 -58.83 22.11
N GLN A 9 13.46 -58.89 23.24
CA GLN A 9 12.30 -58.02 23.48
C GLN A 9 12.38 -57.12 24.73
N ARG A 10 13.59 -56.68 25.14
CA ARG A 10 13.77 -55.88 26.38
C ARG A 10 14.51 -54.54 26.24
N TRP A 11 14.85 -54.08 25.03
CA TRP A 11 15.66 -52.86 24.86
C TRP A 11 15.04 -51.75 24.00
N ALA A 12 13.73 -51.81 23.70
CA ALA A 12 13.07 -50.81 22.85
C ALA A 12 12.11 -49.86 23.61
N ALA A 13 12.10 -49.87 24.94
CA ALA A 13 11.11 -49.13 25.74
C ALA A 13 11.70 -48.05 26.68
N ALA A 14 12.99 -47.74 26.59
CA ALA A 14 13.65 -46.84 27.54
C ALA A 14 14.36 -45.61 26.90
N ALA A 15 14.11 -45.32 25.63
CA ALA A 15 14.80 -44.22 24.92
C ALA A 15 13.87 -43.16 24.29
N ILE A 16 12.60 -43.07 24.71
CA ILE A 16 11.64 -42.07 24.18
C ILE A 16 11.12 -41.11 25.29
N ALA A 17 11.66 -41.18 26.51
CA ALA A 17 11.14 -40.41 27.66
C ALA A 17 12.05 -39.25 28.14
N ALA A 18 13.00 -38.76 27.33
CA ALA A 18 13.97 -37.76 27.80
C ALA A 18 14.36 -36.67 26.77
N LEU A 19 13.41 -36.20 25.95
CA LEU A 19 13.70 -35.12 24.99
C LEU A 19 12.52 -34.15 24.75
N VAL A 20 11.78 -33.79 25.79
CA VAL A 20 10.72 -32.74 25.74
C VAL A 20 10.78 -31.78 26.95
N LEU A 21 11.92 -31.66 27.63
CA LEU A 21 12.08 -30.73 28.78
C LEU A 21 13.08 -29.60 28.50
N SER A 22 12.98 -29.02 27.31
CA SER A 22 13.62 -27.74 26.98
C SER A 22 12.67 -26.80 26.24
N PHE A 23 11.39 -26.82 26.62
CA PHE A 23 10.55 -25.63 26.45
C PHE A 23 11.08 -24.58 27.41
N GLY A 24 11.83 -23.63 26.85
CA GLY A 24 12.35 -22.49 27.58
C GLY A 24 11.25 -21.85 28.40
N PHE A 25 11.60 -21.47 29.63
CA PHE A 25 10.80 -20.59 30.45
C PHE A 25 10.66 -19.25 29.70
N VAL A 26 9.67 -19.15 28.82
CA VAL A 26 9.08 -17.87 28.46
C VAL A 26 8.47 -17.39 29.76
N LYS A 27 9.21 -16.57 30.51
CA LYS A 27 8.64 -15.84 31.65
C LYS A 27 7.46 -15.08 31.07
N ALA A 28 6.25 -15.54 31.38
CA ALA A 28 5.06 -14.75 31.17
C ALA A 28 5.32 -13.41 31.86
N ARG A 29 5.50 -12.34 31.07
CA ARG A 29 5.53 -10.99 31.61
C ARG A 29 4.14 -10.79 32.23
N ARG A 30 4.09 -10.43 33.52
CA ARG A 30 2.84 -9.99 34.12
C ARG A 30 2.33 -8.80 33.29
N ALA A 31 1.02 -8.74 33.05
CA ALA A 31 0.41 -7.49 32.62
C ALA A 31 0.75 -6.44 33.68
N SER A 32 1.66 -5.52 33.35
CA SER A 32 1.85 -4.33 34.18
C SER A 32 0.59 -3.51 33.99
N GLY A 33 -0.18 -3.31 35.06
CA GLY A 33 -1.22 -2.27 35.12
C GLY A 33 -0.61 -0.86 35.22
N GLU A 34 0.60 -0.70 34.69
CA GLU A 34 1.28 0.56 34.59
C GLU A 34 0.65 1.24 33.40
N THR A 35 -0.13 2.29 33.66
CA THR A 35 -0.59 3.18 32.60
C THR A 35 0.66 3.54 31.80
N PRO A 36 0.67 3.34 30.47
CA PRO A 36 1.76 3.82 29.63
C PRO A 36 2.07 5.26 30.05
N PRO A 37 3.35 5.64 30.17
CA PRO A 37 3.72 7.00 30.55
C PRO A 37 2.84 7.98 29.78
N ASP A 38 2.17 8.88 30.50
CA ASP A 38 1.37 9.91 29.85
C ASP A 38 2.30 10.69 28.93
N ASP A 39 2.13 10.46 27.63
CA ASP A 39 2.91 11.07 26.56
C ASP A 39 2.42 12.49 26.27
N GLY A 40 1.41 12.97 27.00
CA GLY A 40 0.80 14.28 26.85
C GLY A 40 -0.06 14.40 25.59
N ALA A 41 -0.27 13.31 24.85
CA ALA A 41 -1.12 13.32 23.66
C ALA A 41 -2.61 13.26 24.06
N PRO A 42 -3.46 14.16 23.55
CA PRO A 42 -4.89 14.09 23.81
C PRO A 42 -5.51 12.86 23.12
N SER A 43 -6.55 12.29 23.73
CA SER A 43 -7.38 11.26 23.10
C SER A 43 -7.95 11.76 21.76
N GLY A 44 -7.97 10.88 20.76
CA GLY A 44 -8.35 11.18 19.38
C GLY A 44 -7.24 11.78 18.53
N LEU A 45 -6.05 12.08 19.08
CA LEU A 45 -4.93 12.54 18.26
C LEU A 45 -4.51 11.42 17.30
N VAL A 46 -4.45 11.74 16.01
CA VAL A 46 -3.91 10.87 14.97
C VAL A 46 -2.50 11.35 14.60
N ALA A 47 -1.55 10.42 14.54
CA ALA A 47 -0.18 10.67 14.15
C ALA A 47 0.33 9.61 13.16
N PHE A 48 1.13 10.04 12.18
CA PHE A 48 1.84 9.13 11.29
C PHE A 48 3.20 8.80 11.88
N VAL A 49 3.47 7.50 12.07
CA VAL A 49 4.66 7.04 12.76
C VAL A 49 5.61 6.31 11.81
N ALA A 50 6.91 6.52 12.02
CA ALA A 50 7.94 5.77 11.30
C ALA A 50 8.00 4.32 11.83
N GLY A 51 8.27 3.37 10.94
CA GLY A 51 8.49 1.97 11.31
C GLY A 51 7.24 1.10 11.39
N GLY A 52 6.05 1.64 11.14
CA GLY A 52 4.81 0.86 10.96
C GLY A 52 4.23 0.23 12.23
N VAL A 53 4.79 0.54 13.40
CA VAL A 53 4.33 0.04 14.70
C VAL A 53 3.95 1.23 15.57
N CYS A 54 2.74 1.18 16.14
CA CYS A 54 2.29 2.24 17.03
C CYS A 54 3.09 2.25 18.34
N PRO A 55 3.39 3.44 18.88
CA PRO A 55 3.99 3.57 20.21
C PRO A 55 3.13 2.90 21.29
N GLU A 56 3.72 2.62 22.45
CA GLU A 56 2.98 2.10 23.59
C GLU A 56 1.83 3.05 23.97
N GLY A 57 0.63 2.49 24.20
CA GLY A 57 -0.57 3.28 24.50
C GLY A 57 -1.28 3.88 23.28
N TRP A 58 -0.79 3.63 22.06
CA TRP A 58 -1.45 3.99 20.80
C TRP A 58 -1.95 2.74 20.07
N VAL A 59 -2.93 2.91 19.19
CA VAL A 59 -3.46 1.83 18.34
C VAL A 59 -3.45 2.24 16.87
N THR A 60 -3.40 1.28 15.96
CA THR A 60 -3.47 1.57 14.52
C THR A 60 -4.82 2.22 14.18
N VAL A 61 -4.79 3.29 13.38
CA VAL A 61 -6.00 3.87 12.78
C VAL A 61 -6.13 3.42 11.34
N TYR A 62 -7.25 2.77 11.02
CA TYR A 62 -7.51 2.22 9.69
C TYR A 62 -8.24 3.21 8.77
N ASP A 63 -8.92 4.21 9.32
CA ASP A 63 -9.68 5.20 8.55
C ASP A 63 -8.80 6.05 7.61
N VAL A 64 -7.48 6.06 7.82
CA VAL A 64 -6.51 6.78 6.96
C VAL A 64 -5.75 5.85 5.99
N GLU A 65 -5.97 4.54 6.06
CA GLU A 65 -5.24 3.57 5.24
C GLU A 65 -5.57 3.75 3.76
N GLY A 66 -4.53 3.94 2.94
CA GLY A 66 -4.72 4.18 1.51
C GLY A 66 -5.38 5.51 1.17
N ARG A 67 -5.45 6.45 2.12
CA ARG A 67 -6.09 7.76 1.93
C ARG A 67 -5.10 8.91 2.13
N VAL A 68 -5.42 10.04 1.50
CA VAL A 68 -4.77 11.32 1.77
C VAL A 68 -5.61 12.07 2.78
N VAL A 69 -5.02 12.41 3.93
CA VAL A 69 -5.69 13.18 4.97
C VAL A 69 -5.72 14.65 4.58
N VAL A 70 -6.90 15.25 4.63
CA VAL A 70 -7.13 16.68 4.37
C VAL A 70 -7.70 17.31 5.63
N GLY A 71 -7.28 18.54 5.95
CA GLY A 71 -7.82 19.28 7.08
C GLY A 71 -9.29 19.66 6.86
N ALA A 72 -10.15 19.35 7.83
CA ALA A 72 -11.54 19.80 7.86
C ALA A 72 -11.63 21.21 8.46
N ILE A 73 -12.47 22.06 7.88
CA ILE A 73 -12.73 23.42 8.41
C ILE A 73 -13.93 23.38 9.38
N TYR A 74 -14.89 22.49 9.14
CA TYR A 74 -16.08 22.33 9.96
C TYR A 74 -16.06 21.00 10.73
N PRO A 75 -16.54 20.96 11.98
CA PRO A 75 -16.56 19.72 12.78
C PRO A 75 -17.35 18.58 12.15
N GLU A 76 -18.43 18.87 11.44
CA GLU A 76 -19.27 17.88 10.77
C GLU A 76 -18.60 17.14 9.61
N ASP A 77 -17.52 17.70 9.06
CA ASP A 77 -16.76 17.10 7.95
C ASP A 77 -15.64 16.17 8.45
N VAL A 78 -15.40 16.12 9.77
CA VAL A 78 -14.35 15.26 10.34
C VAL A 78 -14.73 13.79 10.13
N GLY A 79 -13.81 13.05 9.50
CA GLY A 79 -14.02 11.63 9.18
C GLY A 79 -14.81 11.38 7.90
N LEU A 80 -15.19 12.44 7.15
CA LEU A 80 -15.80 12.25 5.84
C LEU A 80 -14.79 11.64 4.87
N GLU A 81 -15.17 10.51 4.27
CA GLU A 81 -14.36 9.83 3.28
C GLU A 81 -14.86 10.12 1.86
N VAL A 82 -13.93 10.42 0.95
CA VAL A 82 -14.24 10.63 -0.47
C VAL A 82 -13.44 9.65 -1.32
N GLY A 83 -14.13 8.96 -2.22
CA GLY A 83 -13.54 8.02 -3.17
C GLY A 83 -13.04 6.70 -2.53
N THR A 84 -12.37 5.90 -3.36
CA THR A 84 -11.86 4.58 -2.99
C THR A 84 -10.43 4.67 -2.47
N PRO A 85 -10.10 4.11 -1.29
CA PRO A 85 -8.74 4.09 -0.78
C PRO A 85 -7.82 3.26 -1.69
N PHE A 86 -6.54 3.60 -1.71
CA PHE A 86 -5.51 2.79 -2.36
C PHE A 86 -5.23 1.53 -1.53
N ALA A 87 -5.02 0.39 -2.20
CA ALA A 87 -4.47 -0.80 -1.56
C ALA A 87 -2.98 -0.60 -1.21
N ASP A 88 -2.45 -1.52 -0.41
CA ASP A 88 -1.02 -1.56 -0.10
C ASP A 88 -0.20 -1.57 -1.39
N ARG A 89 0.71 -0.59 -1.49
CA ARG A 89 1.60 -0.37 -2.63
C ARG A 89 0.89 -0.31 -3.99
N GLU A 90 -0.38 0.09 -4.01
CA GLU A 90 -1.13 0.27 -5.24
C GLU A 90 -0.60 1.47 -6.03
N GLU A 91 -0.29 1.21 -7.29
CA GLU A 91 -0.06 2.25 -8.28
C GLU A 91 -1.20 2.24 -9.29
N ARG A 92 -2.08 3.24 -9.23
CA ARG A 92 -3.21 3.34 -10.16
C ARG A 92 -2.74 3.71 -11.55
N LEU A 93 -3.35 3.05 -12.53
CA LEU A 93 -3.26 3.49 -13.91
C LEU A 93 -3.98 4.84 -14.04
N HIS A 94 -3.39 5.71 -14.83
CA HIS A 94 -3.98 7.01 -15.15
C HIS A 94 -3.68 7.36 -16.61
N GLU A 95 -4.50 8.27 -17.13
CA GLU A 95 -4.39 8.81 -18.48
C GLU A 95 -4.55 10.33 -18.44
N HIS A 96 -4.01 11.01 -19.45
CA HIS A 96 -4.09 12.46 -19.58
C HIS A 96 -4.82 12.83 -20.86
N ALA A 97 -5.82 13.70 -20.74
CA ALA A 97 -6.37 14.37 -21.91
C ALA A 97 -5.36 15.40 -22.42
N TYR A 98 -5.16 15.45 -23.74
CA TYR A 98 -4.36 16.47 -24.39
C TYR A 98 -5.16 17.16 -25.49
N SER A 99 -4.86 18.42 -25.72
CA SER A 99 -5.36 19.19 -26.84
C SER A 99 -4.29 20.14 -27.35
N GLY A 100 -4.35 20.47 -28.62
CA GLY A 100 -3.41 21.38 -29.27
C GLY A 100 -3.82 21.63 -30.72
N GLU A 101 -2.96 22.32 -31.44
CA GLU A 101 -3.22 22.67 -32.84
C GLU A 101 -1.94 22.51 -33.65
N VAL A 102 -2.08 22.06 -34.90
CA VAL A 102 -1.00 22.03 -35.88
C VAL A 102 -1.37 22.95 -37.03
N THR A 103 -0.60 24.02 -37.21
CA THR A 103 -0.77 24.92 -38.37
C THR A 103 0.06 24.42 -39.54
N LEU A 104 -0.63 23.99 -40.60
CA LEU A 104 -0.01 23.69 -41.89
C LEU A 104 0.02 24.97 -42.72
N VAL A 105 1.21 25.50 -42.96
CA VAL A 105 1.40 26.63 -43.87
C VAL A 105 1.37 26.17 -45.33
N ALA A 106 0.83 27.00 -46.21
CA ALA A 106 0.83 26.71 -47.64
C ALA A 106 2.26 26.56 -48.18
N LYS A 107 2.50 25.48 -48.93
CA LYS A 107 3.73 25.26 -49.68
C LYS A 107 3.37 25.01 -51.14
N ASN A 108 3.91 25.84 -52.03
CA ASN A 108 3.71 25.71 -53.46
C ASN A 108 4.92 25.04 -54.09
N ILE A 109 4.70 23.99 -54.86
CA ILE A 109 5.72 23.39 -55.73
C ILE A 109 5.47 23.89 -57.14
N ALA A 110 6.35 24.77 -57.63
CA ALA A 110 6.27 25.25 -59.01
C ALA A 110 6.48 24.09 -60.00
N ALA A 111 5.77 24.12 -61.13
CA ALA A 111 5.85 23.13 -62.21
C ALA A 111 5.40 21.68 -61.88
N ALA A 112 4.86 21.42 -60.69
CA ALA A 112 4.23 20.13 -60.38
C ALA A 112 2.77 20.12 -60.90
N ASN A 113 2.57 19.86 -62.20
CA ASN A 113 1.23 19.70 -62.80
C ASN A 113 0.79 18.23 -62.82
N GLY A 114 0.82 17.58 -61.66
CA GLY A 114 0.36 16.21 -61.49
C GLY A 114 -1.12 16.13 -61.12
N GLY A 115 -1.77 14.99 -61.39
CA GLY A 115 -3.20 14.78 -61.08
C GLY A 115 -3.52 14.51 -59.60
N ASN A 116 -2.51 14.40 -58.73
CA ASN A 116 -2.71 14.16 -57.30
C ASN A 116 -2.99 15.47 -56.57
N GLN A 117 -4.23 15.65 -56.10
CA GLN A 117 -4.67 16.79 -55.30
C GLN A 117 -4.93 16.40 -53.83
N SER A 118 -4.42 15.26 -53.38
CA SER A 118 -4.70 14.68 -52.06
C SER A 118 -3.80 15.21 -50.94
N GLY A 119 -3.10 16.33 -51.15
CA GLY A 119 -2.33 16.99 -50.09
C GLY A 119 -3.23 17.59 -49.02
N ALA A 120 -2.77 17.63 -47.77
CA ALA A 120 -3.48 18.33 -46.71
C ALA A 120 -3.53 19.84 -47.01
N ALA A 121 -4.69 20.46 -46.82
CA ALA A 121 -4.86 21.89 -47.06
C ALA A 121 -4.05 22.73 -46.06
N ALA A 122 -3.68 23.94 -46.47
CA ALA A 122 -3.14 24.91 -45.53
C ALA A 122 -4.24 25.37 -44.58
N ALA A 123 -4.12 25.01 -43.31
CA ALA A 123 -5.07 25.31 -42.26
C ALA A 123 -4.45 25.04 -40.89
N THR A 124 -5.12 25.52 -39.85
CA THR A 124 -4.86 25.06 -38.48
C THR A 124 -5.77 23.87 -38.20
N TYR A 125 -5.17 22.75 -37.83
CA TYR A 125 -5.86 21.51 -37.51
C TYR A 125 -5.85 21.30 -36.00
N PRO A 126 -7.03 21.25 -35.35
CA PRO A 126 -7.08 20.89 -33.94
C PRO A 126 -6.70 19.42 -33.77
N LEU A 127 -5.97 19.14 -32.70
CA LEU A 127 -5.66 17.80 -32.25
C LEU A 127 -6.15 17.66 -30.82
N ALA A 128 -6.81 16.55 -30.52
CA ALA A 128 -7.20 16.21 -29.17
C ALA A 128 -7.24 14.69 -29.02
N GLY A 129 -7.05 14.22 -27.81
CA GLY A 129 -7.15 12.81 -27.48
C GLY A 129 -6.78 12.55 -26.04
N THR A 130 -6.61 11.27 -25.75
CA THR A 130 -6.22 10.79 -24.43
C THR A 130 -5.01 9.89 -24.58
N THR A 131 -4.06 9.99 -23.65
CA THR A 131 -2.93 9.06 -23.62
C THR A 131 -3.41 7.65 -23.31
N LYS A 132 -2.60 6.64 -23.63
CA LYS A 132 -2.86 5.29 -23.12
C LYS A 132 -2.71 5.28 -21.59
N GLU A 133 -3.54 4.50 -20.90
CA GLU A 133 -3.36 4.20 -19.48
C GLU A 133 -1.95 3.69 -19.17
N ALA A 134 -1.34 4.28 -18.15
CA ALA A 134 -0.04 3.87 -17.64
C ALA A 134 0.08 4.17 -16.14
N THR A 135 1.03 3.49 -15.49
CA THR A 135 1.47 3.85 -14.16
C THR A 135 2.26 5.16 -14.18
N SER A 136 2.35 5.84 -13.03
CA SER A 136 3.10 7.09 -12.90
C SER A 136 4.62 6.89 -12.85
N GLY A 137 5.07 5.72 -12.41
CA GLY A 137 6.46 5.43 -12.06
C GLY A 137 6.99 6.28 -10.90
N LEU A 138 6.12 6.99 -10.18
CA LEU A 138 6.54 7.87 -9.10
C LEU A 138 6.77 7.07 -7.81
N PRO A 139 7.86 7.35 -7.08
CA PRO A 139 8.05 6.76 -5.76
C PRO A 139 6.98 7.28 -4.80
N PHE A 140 6.47 6.40 -3.95
CA PHE A 140 5.55 6.77 -2.87
C PHE A 140 6.01 6.20 -1.54
N LEU A 141 5.57 6.84 -0.46
CA LEU A 141 5.77 6.41 0.91
C LEU A 141 4.40 6.09 1.52
N GLN A 142 4.25 4.89 2.06
CA GLN A 142 3.11 4.53 2.90
C GLN A 142 3.58 4.50 4.36
N VAL A 143 2.88 5.27 5.20
CA VAL A 143 3.14 5.38 6.64
C VAL A 143 1.93 4.89 7.40
N ALA A 144 2.17 4.15 8.48
CA ALA A 144 1.09 3.72 9.36
C ALA A 144 0.56 4.92 10.15
N GLY A 145 -0.77 5.04 10.20
CA GLY A 145 -1.43 5.95 11.13
C GLY A 145 -1.67 5.27 12.47
N CYS A 146 -1.44 6.00 13.55
CA CYS A 146 -1.77 5.61 14.91
C CYS A 146 -2.68 6.66 15.54
N VAL A 147 -3.61 6.21 16.38
CA VAL A 147 -4.50 7.08 17.16
C VAL A 147 -4.30 6.84 18.65
N LYS A 148 -4.34 7.93 19.42
CA LYS A 148 -4.42 7.88 20.88
C LYS A 148 -5.87 7.56 21.27
N PRO A 149 -6.15 6.39 21.87
CA PRO A 149 -7.50 6.05 22.31
C PRO A 149 -8.07 7.07 23.31
#